data_AF-A0A4Q9LQI7-F1
#
_entry.id   AF-A0A4Q9LQI7-F1
#
_cell.length_a   1.000
_cell.length_b   1.000
_cell.length_c   1.000
_cell.angle_alpha   90.00
_cell.angle_beta   90.00
_cell.angle_gamma   90.00
#
_symmetry.space_group_name_H-M   'P 1'
#
loop_
_entity.id
_entity.type
_entity.pdbx_description
1 polymer ?
#
loop_
_entity_poly.entity_id
_entity_poly.type
_entity_poly.pdbx_seq_one_letter_code
_entity_poly.pdbx_strand_id
1 'polypeptide(L)'
;TLITSTFIFQNKTFVIINCDFKLNKLDFDKKNLFYLFLNDLQYKYKNKNLLFLGNIDTPIILSRKTIQELIQDNKFKKILSRNYLSIILKNFDDLKEHEITFQPKETLKNGVPCYSYFNRILFLGNFISREYNYIFTNESGYDCIFGFFSII
;
A
#
# COMPACT_ATOMS: atom_id res chain seq x y z
N THR A 1 -12.87 2.72 -5.70
CA THR A 1 -12.83 3.76 -6.75
C THR A 1 -11.41 3.89 -7.25
N LEU A 2 -11.21 4.16 -8.54
CA LEU A 2 -9.89 4.38 -9.12
C LEU A 2 -9.88 5.81 -9.70
N ILE A 3 -9.02 6.67 -9.17
CA ILE A 3 -8.78 8.02 -9.71
C ILE A 3 -7.37 8.00 -10.26
N THR A 4 -7.19 8.43 -11.50
CA THR A 4 -5.88 8.47 -12.17
C THR A 4 -5.61 9.86 -12.70
N SER A 5 -4.50 10.45 -12.26
CA SER A 5 -4.03 11.76 -12.70
C SER A 5 -2.66 11.60 -13.35
N THR A 6 -2.43 12.28 -14.47
CA THR A 6 -1.16 12.23 -15.20
C THR A 6 -0.68 13.65 -15.47
N PHE A 7 0.60 13.92 -15.22
CA PHE A 7 1.21 15.21 -15.51
C PHE A 7 2.67 15.05 -15.95
N ILE A 8 3.21 16.11 -16.55
CA ILE A 8 4.58 16.16 -17.04
C ILE A 8 5.36 17.18 -16.21
N PHE A 9 6.53 16.78 -15.72
CA PHE A 9 7.45 17.66 -15.01
C PHE A 9 8.89 17.35 -15.44
N GLN A 10 9.65 18.38 -15.84
CA GLN A 10 11.05 18.24 -16.29
C GLN A 10 11.24 17.11 -17.34
N ASN A 11 10.39 17.06 -18.37
CA ASN A 11 10.37 16.04 -19.43
C ASN A 11 10.16 14.60 -18.93
N LYS A 12 9.66 14.41 -17.70
CA LYS A 12 9.25 13.11 -17.17
C LYS A 12 7.75 13.07 -16.99
N THR A 13 7.15 11.94 -17.33
CA THR A 13 5.73 11.68 -17.09
C THR A 13 5.55 11.05 -15.71
N PHE A 14 4.67 11.66 -14.93
CA PHE A 14 4.23 11.17 -13.63
C PHE A 14 2.78 10.71 -13.73
N VAL A 15 2.51 9.55 -13.18
CA VAL A 15 1.16 9.00 -13.07
C VAL A 15 0.89 8.80 -11.59
N ILE A 16 -0.26 9.27 -11.14
CA ILE A 16 -0.74 9.07 -9.78
C ILE A 16 -2.06 8.33 -9.87
N ILE A 17 -2.14 7.22 -9.14
CA ILE A 17 -3.34 6.41 -9.05
C ILE A 17 -3.74 6.35 -7.58
N ASN A 18 -4.93 6.86 -7.26
CA ASN A 18 -5.56 6.69 -5.96
C ASN A 18 -6.61 5.57 -6.04
N CYS A 19 -6.59 4.63 -5.11
CA CYS A 19 -7.48 3.48 -5.11
C CYS A 19 -8.09 3.16 -3.73
N ASP A 20 -9.23 2.48 -3.73
CA ASP A 20 -9.78 1.81 -2.55
C ASP A 20 -10.00 0.34 -2.91
N PHE A 21 -9.12 -0.53 -2.39
CA PHE A 21 -9.16 -1.97 -2.57
C PHE A 21 -9.39 -2.65 -1.23
N LYS A 22 -10.53 -3.32 -1.10
CA LYS A 22 -10.88 -4.09 0.10
C LYS A 22 -10.80 -5.58 -0.21
N LEU A 23 -9.73 -6.22 0.27
CA LEU A 23 -9.50 -7.65 0.11
C LEU A 23 -9.85 -8.38 1.41
N ASN A 24 -10.89 -9.19 1.35
CA ASN A 24 -11.26 -10.06 2.46
C ASN A 24 -10.39 -11.32 2.48
N LYS A 25 -10.20 -11.89 3.68
CA LYS A 25 -9.38 -13.10 3.88
C LYS A 25 -9.89 -14.30 3.06
N LEU A 26 -11.20 -14.34 2.81
CA LEU A 26 -11.93 -15.44 2.15
C LEU A 26 -12.13 -15.27 0.64
N ASP A 27 -11.86 -14.10 0.06
CA ASP A 27 -12.07 -13.86 -1.37
C ASP A 27 -10.82 -14.22 -2.19
N PHE A 28 -10.68 -15.51 -2.54
CA PHE A 28 -9.55 -15.97 -3.37
C PHE A 28 -9.57 -15.33 -4.77
N ASP A 29 -10.75 -15.19 -5.37
CA ASP A 29 -10.87 -14.59 -6.71
C ASP A 29 -10.45 -13.12 -6.73
N LYS A 30 -10.83 -12.35 -5.70
CA LYS A 30 -10.40 -10.94 -5.61
C LYS A 30 -8.89 -10.81 -5.38
N LYS A 31 -8.28 -11.77 -4.67
CA LYS A 31 -6.83 -11.84 -4.49
C LYS A 31 -6.09 -12.07 -5.81
N ASN A 32 -6.62 -12.95 -6.66
CA ASN A 32 -6.07 -13.19 -8.01
C ASN A 32 -6.28 -11.98 -8.92
N LEU A 33 -7.49 -11.39 -8.91
CA LEU A 33 -7.76 -10.17 -9.67
C LEU A 33 -6.85 -9.01 -9.25
N PHE A 34 -6.58 -8.86 -7.96
CA PHE A 34 -5.68 -7.85 -7.46
C PHE A 34 -4.23 -8.11 -7.88
N TYR A 35 -3.77 -9.36 -7.84
CA TYR A 35 -2.45 -9.74 -8.39
C TYR A 35 -2.33 -9.36 -9.87
N LEU A 36 -3.33 -9.75 -10.67
CA LEU A 36 -3.36 -9.44 -12.10
C LEU A 36 -3.40 -7.93 -12.35
N PHE A 37 -4.14 -7.18 -11.51
CA PHE A 37 -4.16 -5.73 -11.56
C PHE A 37 -2.78 -5.12 -11.30
N LEU A 38 -2.04 -5.58 -10.28
CA LEU A 38 -0.68 -5.11 -10.03
C LEU A 38 0.26 -5.46 -11.20
N ASN A 39 0.07 -6.61 -11.84
CA ASN A 39 0.87 -7.03 -12.99
C ASN A 39 0.61 -6.17 -14.23
N ASP A 40 -0.66 -5.90 -14.53
CA ASP A 40 -1.04 -4.97 -15.59
C ASP A 40 -0.50 -3.57 -15.31
N LEU A 41 -0.58 -3.11 -14.07
CA LEU A 41 -0.07 -1.81 -13.63
C LEU A 41 1.45 -1.70 -13.79
N GLN A 42 2.25 -2.71 -13.40
CA GLN A 42 3.68 -2.72 -13.69
C GLN A 42 3.97 -2.65 -15.19
N TYR A 43 3.28 -3.46 -15.99
CA TYR A 43 3.52 -3.52 -17.43
C TYR A 43 3.14 -2.20 -18.14
N LYS A 44 1.95 -1.68 -17.86
CA LYS A 44 1.39 -0.46 -18.47
C LYS A 44 2.20 0.79 -18.14
N TYR A 45 2.83 0.83 -16.97
CA TYR A 45 3.55 2.00 -16.47
C TYR A 45 5.07 1.79 -16.36
N LYS A 46 5.63 0.72 -16.96
CA LYS A 46 7.05 0.36 -16.89
C LYS A 46 8.03 1.50 -17.24
N ASN A 47 7.65 2.37 -18.18
CA ASN A 47 8.46 3.51 -18.63
C ASN A 47 8.01 4.87 -18.06
N LYS A 48 7.21 4.87 -16.99
CA LYS A 48 6.69 6.08 -16.35
C LYS A 48 7.07 6.10 -14.86
N ASN A 49 6.98 7.26 -14.22
CA ASN A 49 7.09 7.36 -12.77
C ASN A 49 5.67 7.22 -12.19
N LEU A 50 5.35 6.07 -11.63
CA LEU A 50 4.02 5.78 -11.09
C LEU A 50 4.02 5.85 -9.58
N LEU A 51 3.13 6.66 -9.01
CA LEU A 51 2.77 6.59 -7.60
C LEU A 51 1.38 5.96 -7.48
N PHE A 52 1.30 4.79 -6.88
CA PHE A 52 0.05 4.08 -6.64
C PHE A 52 -0.25 4.09 -5.15
N LEU A 53 -1.20 4.92 -4.75
CA LEU A 53 -1.63 5.08 -3.36
C LEU A 53 -3.07 4.60 -3.20
N GLY A 54 -3.41 4.12 -2.02
CA GLY A 54 -4.78 3.75 -1.76
C GLY A 54 -5.04 3.18 -0.39
N ASN A 55 -6.32 3.14 -0.03
CA ASN A 55 -6.78 2.26 1.02
C ASN A 55 -6.73 0.81 0.49
N ILE A 56 -5.56 0.16 0.61
CA ILE A 56 -5.35 -1.23 0.20
C ILE A 56 -5.47 -2.14 1.43
N ASP A 57 -6.70 -2.42 1.81
CA ASP A 57 -7.01 -3.24 2.96
C ASP A 57 -6.79 -4.72 2.64
N THR A 58 -5.67 -5.26 3.12
CA THR A 58 -5.23 -6.64 2.88
C THR A 58 -5.03 -7.41 4.18
N PRO A 59 -5.37 -8.71 4.21
CA PRO A 59 -5.30 -9.48 5.45
C PRO A 59 -3.85 -9.71 5.90
N ILE A 60 -3.64 -9.67 7.22
CA ILE A 60 -2.42 -10.15 7.87
C ILE A 60 -2.60 -11.65 8.18
N ILE A 61 -1.68 -12.48 7.72
CA ILE A 61 -1.70 -13.94 7.88
C ILE A 61 -1.06 -14.30 9.24
N LEU A 62 -1.68 -13.83 10.32
CA LEU A 62 -1.34 -14.13 11.71
C LEU A 62 -2.62 -14.22 12.55
N SER A 63 -2.53 -14.86 13.72
CA SER A 63 -3.62 -14.83 14.70
C SER A 63 -3.68 -13.46 15.39
N ARG A 64 -4.86 -13.06 15.87
CA ARG A 64 -5.04 -11.80 16.62
C ARG A 64 -4.10 -11.72 17.84
N LYS A 65 -4.02 -12.81 18.61
CA LYS A 65 -3.15 -12.91 19.80
C LYS A 65 -1.69 -12.68 19.42
N THR A 66 -1.20 -13.33 18.37
CA THR A 66 0.17 -13.16 17.88
C THR A 66 0.45 -11.73 17.42
N ILE A 67 -0.53 -11.07 16.77
CA ILE A 67 -0.38 -9.67 16.35
C ILE A 67 -0.26 -8.76 17.58
N GLN A 68 -1.08 -8.97 18.61
CA GLN A 68 -1.05 -8.19 19.85
C GLN A 68 0.29 -8.34 20.60
N GLU A 69 0.80 -9.57 20.72
CA GLU A 69 2.13 -9.83 21.30
C GLU A 69 3.24 -9.11 20.51
N LEU A 70 3.22 -9.21 19.18
CA LEU A 70 4.22 -8.53 18.34
C LEU A 70 4.10 -7.00 18.38
N ILE A 71 2.90 -6.44 18.62
CA ILE A 71 2.72 -5.00 18.82
C ILE A 71 3.36 -4.57 20.14
N GLN A 72 3.13 -5.31 21.23
CA GLN A 72 3.74 -5.04 22.55
C GLN A 72 5.28 -5.07 22.47
N ASP A 73 5.83 -5.98 21.67
CA ASP A 73 7.28 -6.10 21.46
C ASP A 73 7.86 -5.12 20.41
N ASN A 74 7.07 -4.19 19.88
CA ASN A 74 7.44 -3.27 18.79
C ASN A 74 8.01 -3.98 17.54
N LYS A 75 7.52 -5.19 17.23
CA LYS A 75 7.99 -6.01 16.09
C LYS A 75 7.14 -5.82 14.83
N PHE A 76 6.87 -4.57 14.43
CA PHE A 76 5.97 -4.26 13.30
C PHE A 76 6.43 -4.83 11.96
N LYS A 77 7.75 -4.85 11.68
CA LYS A 77 8.31 -5.48 10.48
C LYS A 77 7.96 -6.97 10.37
N LYS A 78 7.92 -7.70 11.50
CA LYS A 78 7.50 -9.12 11.51
C LYS A 78 6.02 -9.24 11.14
N ILE A 79 5.17 -8.37 11.66
CA ILE A 79 3.74 -8.34 11.32
C ILE A 79 3.55 -8.01 9.83
N LEU A 80 4.22 -6.96 9.35
CA LEU A 80 4.15 -6.50 7.96
C LEU A 80 4.61 -7.60 6.98
N SER A 81 5.65 -8.37 7.32
CA SER A 81 6.10 -9.50 6.49
C SER A 81 5.06 -10.61 6.27
N ARG A 82 3.98 -10.60 7.07
CA ARG A 82 2.83 -11.51 6.96
C ARG A 82 1.59 -10.86 6.36
N ASN A 83 1.65 -9.59 5.99
CA ASN A 83 0.58 -8.93 5.25
C ASN A 83 0.53 -9.45 3.79
N TYR A 84 -0.67 -9.71 3.28
CA TYR A 84 -0.85 -10.30 1.95
C TYR A 84 -0.25 -9.45 0.82
N LEU A 85 -0.40 -8.12 0.84
CA LEU A 85 0.22 -7.24 -0.15
C LEU A 85 1.75 -7.39 -0.13
N SER A 86 2.35 -7.34 1.07
CA SER A 86 3.80 -7.46 1.24
C SER A 86 4.36 -8.82 0.82
N ILE A 87 3.54 -9.89 0.88
CA ILE A 87 3.92 -11.21 0.35
C ILE A 87 3.92 -11.19 -1.17
N ILE A 88 2.86 -10.66 -1.79
CA ILE A 88 2.71 -10.62 -3.25
C ILE A 88 3.79 -9.76 -3.89
N LEU A 89 4.11 -8.60 -3.32
CA LEU A 89 5.07 -7.65 -3.89
C LEU A 89 6.46 -8.24 -4.09
N LYS A 90 6.81 -9.33 -3.40
CA LYS A 90 8.07 -10.07 -3.65
C LYS A 90 8.17 -10.68 -5.05
N ASN A 91 7.05 -10.81 -5.75
CA ASN A 91 6.97 -11.32 -7.12
C ASN A 91 7.07 -10.21 -8.17
N PHE A 92 7.27 -8.95 -7.76
CA PHE A 92 7.30 -7.78 -8.65
C PHE A 92 8.65 -7.07 -8.49
N ASP A 93 9.54 -7.21 -9.48
CA ASP A 93 10.90 -6.66 -9.39
C ASP A 93 10.93 -5.12 -9.40
N ASP A 94 10.02 -4.51 -10.17
CA ASP A 94 10.03 -3.07 -10.39
C ASP A 94 9.12 -2.32 -9.40
N LEU A 95 8.04 -2.97 -8.91
CA LEU A 95 7.03 -2.36 -8.06
C LEU A 95 7.47 -2.40 -6.59
N LYS A 96 7.81 -1.22 -6.08
CA LYS A 96 8.32 -1.05 -4.71
C LYS A 96 7.24 -0.48 -3.79
N GLU A 97 7.42 -0.70 -2.51
CA GLU A 97 6.57 -0.14 -1.45
C GLU A 97 7.40 0.78 -0.57
N HIS A 98 6.82 1.91 -0.17
CA HIS A 98 7.45 2.80 0.80
C HIS A 98 7.61 2.08 2.16
N GLU A 99 8.70 2.33 2.89
CA GLU A 99 8.90 1.72 4.21
C GLU A 99 7.75 2.07 5.16
N ILE A 100 7.18 1.05 5.81
CA ILE A 100 6.13 1.18 6.82
C ILE A 100 6.76 0.97 8.19
N THR A 101 6.72 2.00 9.02
CA THR A 101 7.32 2.02 10.37
C THR A 101 6.29 2.06 11.49
N PHE A 102 5.01 2.20 11.17
CA PHE A 102 3.90 2.27 12.11
C PHE A 102 3.27 0.90 12.39
N GLN A 103 2.44 0.81 13.44
CA GLN A 103 1.71 -0.39 13.81
C GLN A 103 0.44 -0.60 12.94
N PRO A 104 -0.05 -1.83 12.76
CA PRO A 104 -1.32 -2.04 12.06
C PRO A 104 -2.50 -1.52 12.88
N LYS A 105 -3.57 -1.09 12.22
CA LYS A 105 -4.80 -0.64 12.89
C LYS A 105 -5.75 -1.81 13.10
N GLU A 106 -6.40 -1.85 14.27
CA GLU A 106 -7.51 -2.77 14.53
C GLU A 106 -8.80 -2.19 13.95
N THR A 107 -9.54 -2.99 13.20
CA THR A 107 -10.88 -2.64 12.71
C THR A 107 -11.85 -3.80 12.92
N LEU A 108 -13.14 -3.49 12.91
CA LEU A 108 -14.20 -4.48 12.95
C LEU A 108 -14.62 -4.82 11.51
N LYS A 109 -14.36 -6.05 11.06
CA LYS A 109 -14.92 -6.60 9.82
C LYS A 109 -16.05 -7.55 10.17
N ASN A 110 -17.28 -7.17 9.84
CA ASN A 110 -18.49 -7.93 10.19
C ASN A 110 -18.56 -8.25 11.70
N GLY A 111 -18.22 -7.28 12.55
CA GLY A 111 -18.19 -7.44 14.01
C GLY A 111 -17.00 -8.22 14.56
N VAL A 112 -16.12 -8.77 13.71
CA VAL A 112 -14.92 -9.49 14.15
C VAL A 112 -13.71 -8.55 14.12
N PRO A 113 -12.97 -8.41 15.23
CA PRO A 113 -11.75 -7.63 15.27
C PRO A 113 -10.67 -8.23 14.36
N CYS A 114 -10.08 -7.39 13.52
CA CYS A 114 -8.99 -7.77 12.62
C CYS A 114 -7.96 -6.63 12.53
N TYR A 115 -6.70 -6.99 12.29
CA TYR A 115 -5.64 -6.00 12.09
C TYR A 115 -5.30 -5.91 10.60
N SER A 116 -5.06 -4.68 10.13
CA SER A 116 -4.64 -4.42 8.75
C SER A 116 -3.73 -3.20 8.67
N TYR A 117 -2.90 -3.18 7.63
CA TYR A 117 -2.15 -1.99 7.23
C TYR A 117 -2.95 -1.32 6.11
N PHE A 118 -3.77 -0.35 6.50
CA PHE A 118 -4.48 0.53 5.56
C PHE A 118 -3.51 1.54 4.95
N ASN A 119 -3.97 2.29 3.94
CA ASN A 119 -3.22 3.41 3.35
C ASN A 119 -1.81 3.00 2.90
N ARG A 120 -1.74 2.34 1.74
CA ARG A 120 -0.51 1.77 1.19
C ARG A 120 -0.04 2.60 -0.01
N ILE A 121 1.27 2.67 -0.18
CA ILE A 121 1.91 3.51 -1.21
C ILE A 121 2.97 2.67 -1.91
N LEU A 122 2.67 2.36 -3.16
CA LEU A 122 3.52 1.63 -4.08
C LEU A 122 4.05 2.57 -5.16
N PHE A 123 5.21 2.25 -5.72
CA PHE A 123 5.80 3.09 -6.76
C PHE A 123 6.60 2.29 -7.80
N LEU A 124 6.63 2.80 -9.02
CA LEU A 124 7.47 2.33 -10.14
C LEU A 124 8.35 3.46 -10.66
N GLY A 125 9.60 3.14 -11.00
CA GLY A 125 10.55 4.10 -11.55
C GLY A 125 11.36 4.84 -10.48
N ASN A 126 12.15 5.82 -10.91
CA ASN A 126 13.07 6.55 -10.05
C ASN A 126 12.38 7.75 -9.39
N PHE A 127 11.67 7.48 -8.29
CA PHE A 127 11.33 8.50 -7.30
C PHE A 127 12.55 8.79 -6.45
N ILE A 128 13.50 9.54 -7.01
CA ILE A 128 14.63 10.07 -6.25
C ILE A 128 14.25 11.48 -5.83
N SER A 129 13.85 11.66 -4.57
CA SER A 129 14.14 12.93 -3.91
C SER A 129 14.08 12.80 -2.38
N ARG A 130 14.93 13.57 -1.70
CA ARG A 130 14.89 13.76 -0.24
C ARG A 130 13.53 14.30 0.23
N GLU A 131 12.78 14.97 -0.64
CA GLU A 131 11.46 15.53 -0.31
C GLU A 131 10.39 14.45 -0.13
N TYR A 132 10.54 13.27 -0.75
CA TYR A 132 9.64 12.13 -0.50
C TYR A 132 9.77 11.64 0.94
N ASN A 133 10.99 11.44 1.45
CA ASN A 133 11.20 10.90 2.81
C ASN A 133 10.48 11.70 3.89
N TYR A 134 10.45 13.05 3.80
CA TYR A 134 9.80 13.89 4.82
C TYR A 134 8.28 13.61 4.93
N ILE A 135 7.62 13.30 3.82
CA ILE A 135 6.17 13.11 3.79
C ILE A 135 5.77 11.71 4.27
N PHE A 136 6.68 10.73 4.31
CA PHE A 136 6.34 9.34 4.65
C PHE A 136 6.95 8.84 5.98
N THR A 137 7.65 9.68 6.74
CA THR A 137 8.28 9.23 8.01
C THR A 137 7.30 8.96 9.16
N ASN A 138 6.05 9.43 9.09
CA ASN A 138 5.05 9.22 10.16
C ASN A 138 3.62 9.13 9.62
N GLU A 139 2.71 8.59 10.44
CA GLU A 139 1.28 8.38 10.10
C GLU A 139 0.59 9.67 9.62
N SER A 140 0.93 10.81 10.24
CA SER A 140 0.40 12.12 9.85
C SER A 140 0.78 12.52 8.41
N GLY A 141 1.96 12.13 7.96
CA GLY A 141 2.40 12.36 6.58
C GLY A 141 1.64 11.52 5.55
N TYR A 142 1.31 10.26 5.90
CA TYR A 142 0.40 9.44 5.11
C TYR A 142 -0.98 10.10 5.01
N ASP A 143 -1.59 10.47 6.15
CA ASP A 143 -2.91 11.12 6.17
C ASP A 143 -2.92 12.43 5.35
N CYS A 144 -1.83 13.21 5.38
CA CYS A 144 -1.68 14.42 4.58
C CYS A 144 -1.69 14.14 3.07
N ILE A 145 -0.96 13.13 2.60
CA ILE A 145 -0.93 12.70 1.19
C ILE A 145 -2.30 12.22 0.74
N PHE A 146 -2.93 11.36 1.54
CA PHE A 146 -4.26 10.85 1.23
C PHE A 146 -5.30 11.97 1.21
N GLY A 147 -5.18 12.96 2.09
CA GLY A 147 -5.97 14.20 2.06
C GLY A 147 -5.76 14.99 0.77
N PHE A 148 -4.50 15.28 0.40
CA PHE A 148 -4.18 16.01 -0.83
C PHE A 148 -4.69 15.30 -2.10
N PHE A 149 -4.49 13.99 -2.22
CA PHE A 149 -4.96 13.19 -3.35
C PHE A 149 -6.44 12.79 -3.29
N SER A 150 -7.16 13.16 -2.22
CA SER A 150 -8.63 13.07 -2.17
C SER A 150 -9.33 14.33 -2.69
N ILE A 151 -8.59 15.44 -2.82
CA ILE A 151 -9.08 16.71 -3.36
C ILE A 151 -8.92 16.78 -4.89
N ILE A 152 -7.91 16.13 -5.44
CA ILE A 152 -7.69 15.96 -6.90
C ILE A 152 -8.61 14.87 -7.45
#